data_AF-A0AAW0F9U1-F1
#
_entry.id   AF-A0AAW0F9U1-F1
#
_cell.length_a   1.000
_cell.length_b   1.000
_cell.length_c   1.000
_cell.angle_alpha   90.00
_cell.angle_beta   90.00
_cell.angle_gamma   90.00
#
_symmetry.space_group_name_H-M   'P 1'
#
loop_
_entity.id
_entity.type
_entity.pdbx_description
1 polymer ?
#
loop_
_entity_poly.entity_id
_entity_poly.type
_entity_poly.pdbx_seq_one_letter_code
_entity_poly.pdbx_strand_id
1 'polypeptide(L)'
;MGVIGLIPFLKKACSDVIQTIPNRFVDLRGKRVVLDGTLLTQRLHFAPTPHAHRHVLGWYRIIKELQASEVKAVCVFDGPQRSLAKQLEIERRRRIRRLTESRGVFESNRFRRLRRLNTLLHSWETLDPVTRDRTLDNLRHLAANAEEQPTLPTHAASDLEDIDVLLDRLTSNV
;
A
#
# COMPACT_ATOMS: atom_id res chain seq x y z
N MET A 1 -2.05 -4.12 11.37
CA MET A 1 -2.68 -4.57 12.64
C MET A 1 -2.17 -5.97 12.90
N GLY A 2 -1.71 -6.23 14.12
CA GLY A 2 -1.26 -7.55 14.54
C GLY A 2 0.03 -7.47 15.33
N VAL A 3 0.38 -8.61 15.92
CA VAL A 3 1.66 -8.81 16.58
C VAL A 3 2.68 -9.16 15.49
N ILE A 4 3.74 -8.35 15.36
CA ILE A 4 4.81 -8.56 14.39
C ILE A 4 5.49 -9.91 14.70
N GLY A 5 5.73 -10.72 13.67
CA GLY A 5 6.45 -11.99 13.82
C GLY A 5 5.64 -13.15 14.42
N LEU A 6 4.39 -12.93 14.84
CA LEU A 6 3.59 -13.98 15.49
C LEU A 6 3.35 -15.18 14.57
N ILE A 7 2.97 -14.97 13.31
CA ILE A 7 2.70 -16.07 12.37
C ILE A 7 3.98 -16.88 12.06
N PRO A 8 5.12 -16.26 11.69
CA PRO A 8 6.38 -16.98 11.55
C PRO A 8 6.78 -17.76 12.82
N PHE A 9 6.60 -17.15 13.99
CA PHE A 9 6.88 -17.79 15.27
C PHE A 9 6.01 -19.03 15.49
N LEU A 10 4.69 -18.92 15.34
CA LEU A 10 3.75 -20.03 15.51
C LEU A 10 4.04 -21.16 14.52
N LYS A 11 4.35 -20.85 13.25
CA LYS A 11 4.74 -21.86 12.26
C LYS A 11 5.98 -22.66 12.67
N LYS A 12 6.93 -22.02 13.36
CA LYS A 12 8.18 -22.66 13.82
C LYS A 12 7.99 -23.42 15.13
N ALA A 13 7.28 -22.84 16.08
CA ALA A 13 7.16 -23.37 17.44
C ALA A 13 6.04 -24.42 17.56
N CYS A 14 4.96 -24.26 16.81
CA CYS A 14 3.75 -25.10 16.91
C CYS A 14 2.98 -25.08 15.58
N SER A 15 3.50 -25.79 14.57
CA SER A 15 2.89 -25.84 13.23
C SER A 15 1.44 -26.33 13.24
N ASP A 16 1.11 -27.23 14.16
CA ASP A 16 -0.19 -27.95 14.20
C ASP A 16 -1.37 -27.05 14.59
N VAL A 17 -1.08 -25.87 15.18
CA VAL A 17 -2.09 -24.89 15.57
C VAL A 17 -2.64 -24.14 14.35
N ILE A 18 -1.88 -24.05 13.25
CA ILE A 18 -2.28 -23.33 12.05
C ILE A 18 -2.93 -24.31 11.06
N GLN A 19 -4.25 -24.29 11.02
CA GLN A 19 -5.03 -25.10 10.09
C GLN A 19 -5.44 -24.28 8.86
N THR A 20 -5.40 -24.91 7.69
CA THR A 20 -5.91 -24.32 6.44
C THR A 20 -7.33 -24.83 6.20
N ILE A 21 -8.24 -23.93 5.85
CA ILE A 21 -9.64 -24.24 5.54
C ILE A 21 -9.79 -24.16 4.00
N PRO A 22 -9.67 -25.28 3.27
CA PRO A 22 -9.53 -25.27 1.81
C PRO A 22 -10.79 -24.77 1.10
N ASN A 23 -11.98 -25.07 1.62
CA ASN A 23 -13.25 -24.66 1.00
C ASN A 23 -13.81 -23.36 1.61
N ARG A 24 -12.95 -22.54 2.24
CA ARG A 24 -13.29 -21.21 2.79
C ARG A 24 -14.48 -21.29 3.77
N PHE A 25 -15.54 -20.51 3.54
CA PHE A 25 -16.71 -20.50 4.43
C PHE A 25 -17.58 -21.76 4.33
N VAL A 26 -17.45 -22.57 3.27
CA VAL A 26 -18.24 -23.81 3.11
C VAL A 26 -17.90 -24.80 4.22
N ASP A 27 -16.63 -24.92 4.59
CA ASP A 27 -16.18 -25.77 5.71
C ASP A 27 -16.69 -25.27 7.08
N LEU A 28 -17.24 -24.04 7.13
CA LEU A 28 -17.83 -23.43 8.32
C LEU A 28 -19.37 -23.44 8.28
N ARG A 29 -19.98 -24.22 7.38
CA ARG A 29 -21.44 -24.30 7.21
C ARG A 29 -22.17 -24.53 8.54
N GLY A 30 -23.23 -23.77 8.78
CA GLY A 30 -24.03 -23.85 10.00
C GLY A 30 -23.36 -23.28 11.25
N LYS A 31 -22.09 -22.85 11.17
CA LYS A 31 -21.38 -22.22 12.29
C LYS A 31 -21.74 -20.74 12.39
N ARG A 32 -21.53 -20.19 13.59
CA ARG A 32 -21.53 -18.76 13.84
C ARG A 32 -20.10 -18.27 13.97
N VAL A 33 -19.72 -17.29 13.15
CA VAL A 33 -18.41 -16.63 13.22
C VAL A 33 -18.55 -15.22 13.76
N VAL A 34 -17.58 -14.79 14.56
CA VAL A 34 -17.48 -13.41 15.03
C VAL A 34 -16.37 -12.73 14.27
N LEU A 35 -16.69 -11.62 13.61
CA LEU A 35 -15.76 -10.86 12.78
C LEU A 35 -15.45 -9.53 13.47
N ASP A 36 -14.17 -9.16 13.53
CA ASP A 36 -13.79 -7.79 13.82
C ASP A 36 -14.15 -6.90 12.61
N GLY A 37 -15.29 -6.22 12.74
CA GLY A 37 -15.85 -5.36 11.71
C GLY A 37 -14.98 -4.14 11.45
N THR A 38 -14.28 -3.62 12.46
CA THR A 38 -13.42 -2.44 12.30
C THR A 38 -12.19 -2.79 11.46
N LEU A 39 -11.51 -3.88 11.81
CA LEU A 39 -10.34 -4.37 11.09
C LEU A 39 -10.70 -4.74 9.65
N LEU A 40 -11.79 -5.48 9.46
CA LEU A 40 -12.22 -5.92 8.14
C LEU A 40 -12.62 -4.73 7.26
N THR A 41 -13.40 -3.79 7.79
CA THR A 41 -13.78 -2.56 7.07
C THR A 41 -12.56 -1.75 6.67
N GLN A 42 -11.59 -1.58 7.57
CA GLN A 42 -10.33 -0.90 7.23
C GLN A 42 -9.58 -1.63 6.10
N ARG A 43 -9.44 -2.95 6.18
CA ARG A 43 -8.78 -3.74 5.13
C ARG A 43 -9.47 -3.55 3.79
N LEU A 44 -10.80 -3.57 3.75
CA LEU A 44 -11.56 -3.37 2.52
C LEU A 44 -11.45 -1.93 2.01
N HIS A 45 -11.52 -0.94 2.90
CA HIS A 45 -11.45 0.48 2.54
C HIS A 45 -10.11 0.86 1.91
N PHE A 46 -9.01 0.25 2.38
CA PHE A 46 -7.67 0.49 1.85
C PHE A 46 -7.24 -0.56 0.80
N ALA A 47 -8.14 -1.41 0.32
CA ALA A 47 -7.82 -2.36 -0.74
C ALA A 47 -7.47 -1.61 -2.05
N PRO A 48 -6.51 -2.11 -2.85
CA PRO A 48 -6.07 -1.47 -4.09
C PRO A 48 -7.09 -1.68 -5.22
N THR A 49 -8.31 -1.17 -5.04
CA THR A 49 -9.43 -1.28 -5.99
C THR A 49 -9.90 0.12 -6.33
N PRO A 50 -10.09 0.48 -7.62
CA PRO A 50 -10.34 1.88 -8.04
C PRO A 50 -11.71 2.44 -7.62
N HIS A 51 -12.56 1.67 -6.95
CA HIS A 51 -13.91 2.07 -6.58
C HIS A 51 -13.93 2.97 -5.33
N ALA A 52 -14.63 4.10 -5.38
CA ALA A 52 -14.76 5.03 -4.26
C ALA A 52 -15.34 4.33 -3.01
N HIS A 53 -16.42 3.57 -3.18
CA HIS A 53 -17.07 2.79 -2.11
C HIS A 53 -16.61 1.33 -2.06
N ARG A 54 -15.32 1.04 -2.31
CA ARG A 54 -14.78 -0.33 -2.35
C ARG A 54 -15.07 -1.17 -1.09
N HIS A 55 -15.12 -0.52 0.07
CA HIS A 55 -15.47 -1.19 1.33
C HIS A 55 -16.91 -1.68 1.38
N VAL A 56 -17.86 -0.91 0.84
CA VAL A 56 -19.28 -1.29 0.73
C VAL A 56 -19.42 -2.50 -0.19
N LEU A 57 -18.80 -2.44 -1.38
CA LEU A 57 -18.80 -3.56 -2.32
C LEU A 57 -18.13 -4.81 -1.74
N GLY A 58 -17.02 -4.64 -1.03
CA GLY A 58 -16.32 -5.72 -0.34
C GLY A 58 -17.21 -6.40 0.71
N TRP A 59 -17.90 -5.62 1.55
CA TRP A 59 -18.85 -6.14 2.51
C TRP A 59 -20.01 -6.88 1.85
N TYR A 60 -20.60 -6.30 0.80
CA TYR A 60 -21.66 -6.94 0.04
C TYR A 60 -21.23 -8.34 -0.45
N ARG A 61 -20.03 -8.46 -1.03
CA ARG A 61 -19.50 -9.76 -1.50
C ARG A 61 -19.30 -10.75 -0.36
N ILE A 62 -18.73 -10.32 0.76
CA ILE A 62 -18.53 -11.16 1.94
C ILE A 62 -19.86 -11.66 2.49
N ILE A 63 -20.85 -10.77 2.62
CA ILE A 63 -22.20 -11.11 3.10
C ILE A 63 -22.85 -12.14 2.16
N LYS A 64 -22.75 -11.95 0.85
CA LYS A 64 -23.26 -12.93 -0.13
C LYS A 64 -22.58 -14.29 -0.01
N GLU A 65 -21.26 -14.32 0.20
CA GLU A 65 -20.51 -15.56 0.38
C GLU A 65 -20.90 -16.29 1.67
N LEU A 66 -21.05 -15.55 2.78
CA LEU A 66 -21.51 -16.09 4.07
C LEU A 66 -22.93 -16.66 3.97
N GLN A 67 -23.83 -15.95 3.29
CA GLN A 67 -25.20 -16.41 3.04
C GLN A 67 -25.21 -17.69 2.20
N ALA A 68 -24.47 -17.71 1.10
CA ALA A 68 -24.36 -18.88 0.23
C ALA A 68 -23.77 -20.11 0.94
N SER A 69 -22.92 -19.88 1.94
CA SER A 69 -22.29 -20.94 2.75
C SER A 69 -23.07 -21.27 4.03
N GLU A 70 -24.26 -20.69 4.23
CA GLU A 70 -25.08 -20.84 5.45
C GLU A 70 -24.30 -20.55 6.75
N VAL A 71 -23.39 -19.59 6.71
CA VAL A 71 -22.61 -19.14 7.87
C VAL A 71 -23.26 -17.92 8.49
N LYS A 72 -23.52 -17.96 9.80
CA LYS A 72 -24.02 -16.80 10.54
C LYS A 72 -22.84 -15.94 10.98
N ALA A 73 -22.82 -14.66 10.64
CA ALA A 73 -21.77 -13.74 11.10
C ALA A 73 -22.31 -12.73 12.11
N VAL A 74 -21.53 -12.47 13.15
CA VAL A 74 -21.71 -11.33 14.06
C VAL A 74 -20.51 -10.41 13.86
N CYS A 75 -20.75 -9.18 13.42
CA CYS A 75 -19.69 -8.19 13.21
C CYS A 75 -19.59 -7.29 14.43
N VAL A 76 -18.42 -7.28 15.07
CA VAL A 76 -18.14 -6.45 16.24
C VAL A 76 -17.33 -5.24 15.80
N PHE A 77 -17.84 -4.05 16.11
CA PHE A 77 -17.15 -2.79 15.84
C PHE A 77 -16.59 -2.24 17.14
N ASP A 78 -15.45 -1.55 17.02
CA ASP A 78 -14.82 -0.89 18.15
C ASP A 78 -15.76 0.19 18.70
N GLY A 79 -15.90 0.23 20.02
CA GLY A 79 -16.60 1.31 20.72
C GLY A 79 -15.82 2.64 20.70
N PRO A 80 -16.44 3.71 21.24
CA PRO A 80 -15.84 5.05 21.26
C PRO A 80 -14.60 5.13 22.16
N GLN A 81 -14.54 4.32 23.22
CA GLN A 81 -13.42 4.27 24.15
C GLN A 81 -12.30 3.42 23.55
N ARG A 82 -11.09 4.00 23.45
CA ARG A 82 -9.89 3.31 22.95
C ARG A 82 -8.76 3.46 23.94
N SER A 83 -7.98 2.39 24.12
CA SER A 83 -6.75 2.44 24.92
C SER A 83 -5.74 3.41 24.31
N LEU A 84 -4.92 4.03 25.16
CA LEU A 84 -3.85 4.95 24.76
C LEU A 84 -2.91 4.32 23.71
N ALA A 85 -2.56 3.04 23.89
CA ALA A 85 -1.73 2.29 22.94
C ALA A 85 -2.32 2.22 21.52
N LYS A 86 -3.65 2.15 21.39
CA LYS A 86 -4.34 2.12 20.10
C LYS A 86 -4.31 3.49 19.40
N GLN A 87 -4.20 4.59 20.15
CA GLN A 87 -4.09 5.94 19.60
C GLN A 87 -2.72 6.16 18.95
N LEU A 88 -1.64 5.82 19.65
CA LEU A 88 -0.26 5.94 19.13
C LEU A 88 -0.05 5.14 17.83
N GLU A 89 -0.57 3.91 17.78
CA GLU A 89 -0.50 3.07 16.58
C GLU A 89 -1.31 3.64 15.40
N ILE A 90 -2.45 4.29 15.66
CA ILE A 90 -3.24 4.96 14.61
C ILE A 90 -2.46 6.15 14.05
N GLU A 91 -1.85 6.97 14.90
CA GLU A 91 -1.05 8.11 14.47
C GLU A 91 0.17 7.68 13.66
N ARG A 92 0.91 6.67 14.15
CA ARG A 92 2.01 6.07 13.41
C ARG A 92 1.58 5.66 12.00
N ARG A 93 0.43 5.00 11.88
CA ARG A 93 -0.09 4.59 10.57
C ARG A 93 -0.56 5.73 9.70
N ARG A 94 -1.15 6.78 10.28
CA ARG A 94 -1.48 8.00 9.52
C ARG A 94 -0.20 8.62 8.94
N ARG A 95 0.89 8.68 9.70
CA ARG A 95 2.18 9.18 9.22
C ARG A 95 2.75 8.32 8.10
N ILE A 96 2.80 6.99 8.29
CA ILE A 96 3.28 6.05 7.24
C ILE A 96 2.46 6.21 5.95
N ARG A 97 1.13 6.33 6.07
CA ARG A 97 0.24 6.53 4.90
C ARG A 97 0.53 7.82 4.16
N ARG A 98 0.67 8.94 4.87
CA ARG A 98 1.01 10.23 4.25
C ARG A 98 2.32 10.14 3.47
N LEU A 99 3.32 9.43 4.01
CA LEU A 99 4.58 9.18 3.32
C LEU A 99 4.42 8.27 2.10
N THR A 100 3.61 7.22 2.18
CA THR A 100 3.33 6.35 1.04
C THR A 100 2.56 7.08 -0.06
N GLU A 101 1.58 7.91 0.29
CA GLU A 101 0.82 8.74 -0.65
C GLU A 101 1.72 9.75 -1.35
N SER A 102 2.60 10.45 -0.61
CA SER A 102 3.55 11.38 -1.22
C SER A 102 4.49 10.67 -2.20
N ARG A 103 5.04 9.51 -1.83
CA ARG A 103 5.84 8.67 -2.73
C ARG A 103 5.06 8.22 -3.96
N GLY A 104 3.79 7.84 -3.79
CA GLY A 104 2.93 7.41 -4.90
C GLY A 104 2.72 8.48 -5.97
N VAL A 105 2.70 9.76 -5.58
CA VAL A 105 2.64 10.88 -6.55
C VAL A 105 3.92 10.95 -7.38
N PHE A 106 5.09 10.85 -6.74
CA PHE A 106 6.38 10.85 -7.44
C PHE A 106 6.52 9.65 -8.37
N GLU A 107 6.15 8.45 -7.90
CA GLU A 107 6.19 7.23 -8.70
C GLU A 107 5.23 7.30 -9.89
N SER A 108 4.03 7.85 -9.72
CA SER A 108 3.07 8.06 -10.82
C SER A 108 3.62 9.00 -11.89
N ASN A 109 4.28 10.08 -11.47
CA ASN A 109 4.94 11.00 -12.38
C ASN A 109 6.11 10.34 -13.12
N ARG A 110 6.93 9.56 -12.41
CA ARG A 110 8.02 8.77 -13.01
C ARG A 110 7.48 7.76 -14.01
N PHE A 111 6.44 7.03 -13.67
CA PHE A 111 5.79 6.08 -14.56
C PHE A 111 5.25 6.76 -15.82
N ARG A 112 4.60 7.92 -15.70
CA ARG A 112 4.13 8.71 -16.84
C ARG A 112 5.28 9.13 -17.76
N ARG A 113 6.40 9.59 -17.20
CA ARG A 113 7.61 9.95 -17.96
C ARG A 113 8.21 8.74 -18.69
N LEU A 114 8.38 7.62 -18.00
CA LEU A 114 8.91 6.39 -18.59
C LEU A 114 8.01 5.84 -19.68
N ARG A 115 6.68 5.89 -19.50
CA ARG A 115 5.72 5.47 -20.52
C ARG A 115 5.82 6.33 -21.77
N ARG A 116 5.91 7.66 -21.63
CA ARG A 116 6.12 8.58 -22.75
C ARG A 116 7.43 8.27 -23.48
N LEU A 117 8.52 8.09 -22.74
CA LEU A 117 9.82 7.72 -23.32
C LEU A 117 9.73 6.40 -24.10
N ASN A 118 9.08 5.39 -23.53
CA ASN A 118 8.90 4.10 -24.18
C ASN A 118 8.10 4.22 -25.48
N THR A 119 7.03 5.02 -25.49
CA THR A 119 6.26 5.32 -26.71
C THR A 119 7.13 6.04 -27.76
N LEU A 120 7.96 7.00 -27.34
CA LEU A 120 8.87 7.69 -28.26
C LEU A 120 9.91 6.75 -28.86
N LEU A 121 10.49 5.85 -28.05
CA LEU A 121 11.44 4.83 -28.53
C LEU A 121 10.81 3.91 -29.57
N HIS A 122 9.58 3.44 -29.34
CA HIS A 122 8.85 2.64 -30.33
C HIS A 122 8.60 3.43 -31.62
N SER A 123 8.21 4.71 -31.52
CA SER A 123 8.00 5.54 -32.71
C SER A 123 9.31 5.76 -33.49
N TRP A 124 10.43 5.90 -32.77
CA TRP A 124 11.77 6.05 -33.35
C TRP A 124 12.20 4.83 -34.16
N GLU A 125 11.94 3.63 -33.64
CA GLU A 125 12.25 2.37 -34.34
C GLU A 125 11.49 2.23 -35.67
N THR A 126 10.29 2.83 -35.77
CA THR A 126 9.45 2.81 -36.97
C THR A 126 9.76 3.90 -37.99
N LEU A 127 10.59 4.90 -37.66
CA LEU A 127 10.97 5.98 -38.57
C LEU A 127 11.97 5.49 -39.63
N ASP A 128 11.93 6.09 -40.81
CA ASP A 128 12.93 5.85 -41.85
C ASP A 128 14.32 6.36 -41.42
N PRO A 129 15.42 5.81 -41.99
CA PRO A 129 16.78 6.13 -41.56
C PRO A 129 17.14 7.62 -41.70
N VAL A 130 16.65 8.28 -42.76
CA VAL A 130 16.98 9.68 -43.06
C VAL A 130 16.25 10.61 -42.07
N THR A 131 15.00 10.31 -41.75
CA THR A 131 14.25 11.05 -40.74
C THR A 131 14.86 10.84 -39.36
N ARG A 132 15.29 9.61 -39.01
CA ARG A 132 15.99 9.32 -37.75
C ARG A 132 17.19 10.24 -37.56
N ASP A 133 18.14 10.25 -38.49
CA ASP A 133 19.36 11.05 -38.37
C ASP A 133 19.04 12.54 -38.17
N ARG A 134 18.09 13.08 -38.93
CA ARG A 134 17.62 14.47 -38.77
C ARG A 134 17.03 14.74 -37.39
N THR A 135 16.19 13.85 -36.86
CA THR A 135 15.66 14.00 -35.50
C THR A 135 16.74 13.85 -34.42
N LEU A 136 17.77 13.02 -34.65
CA LEU A 136 18.89 12.85 -33.72
C LEU A 136 19.71 14.14 -33.61
N ASP A 137 20.00 14.77 -34.74
CA ASP A 137 20.75 16.03 -34.78
C ASP A 137 19.96 17.17 -34.14
N ASN A 138 18.64 17.23 -34.38
CA ASN A 138 17.76 18.17 -33.70
C ASN A 138 17.71 17.95 -32.19
N LEU A 139 17.66 16.69 -31.72
CA LEU A 139 17.67 16.37 -30.30
C LEU A 139 19.00 16.73 -29.63
N ARG A 140 20.13 16.50 -30.31
CA ARG A 140 21.47 16.90 -29.83
C ARG A 140 21.57 18.41 -29.69
N HIS A 141 21.05 19.16 -30.67
CA HIS A 141 21.01 20.61 -30.62
C HIS A 141 20.12 21.13 -29.48
N LEU A 142 18.96 20.50 -29.24
CA LEU A 142 18.09 20.86 -28.12
C LEU A 142 18.69 20.48 -26.76
N ALA A 143 19.36 19.34 -26.65
CA ALA A 143 20.00 18.90 -25.40
C ALA A 143 21.20 19.79 -25.02
N ALA A 144 21.95 20.29 -26.01
CA ALA A 144 23.03 21.25 -25.78
C ALA A 144 22.52 22.62 -25.30
N ASN A 145 21.27 22.96 -25.59
CA ASN A 145 20.63 24.24 -25.24
C ASN A 145 19.64 24.12 -24.06
N ALA A 146 19.49 22.95 -23.46
CA ALA A 146 18.66 22.76 -22.29
C ALA A 146 19.45 23.17 -21.03
N GLU A 147 19.16 24.36 -20.50
CA GLU A 147 19.69 24.79 -19.19
C GLU A 147 19.34 23.76 -18.10
N GLU A 148 20.26 23.59 -17.15
CA GLU A 148 20.16 22.66 -16.02
C GLU A 148 18.79 22.77 -15.33
N GLN A 149 17.99 21.70 -15.43
CA GLN A 149 16.80 21.58 -14.60
C GLN A 149 17.22 21.51 -13.13
N PRO A 150 16.47 22.16 -12.21
CA PRO A 150 16.79 22.13 -10.79
C PRO A 150 16.82 20.68 -10.31
N THR A 151 17.94 20.32 -9.69
CA THR A 151 18.14 19.04 -9.00
C THR A 151 16.95 18.78 -8.09
N LEU A 152 16.34 17.59 -8.24
CA LEU A 152 15.31 17.09 -7.33
C LEU A 152 15.74 17.34 -5.88
N PRO A 153 14.87 17.90 -5.02
CA PRO A 153 15.24 18.12 -3.63
C PRO A 153 15.60 16.78 -2.98
N THR A 154 16.84 16.67 -2.52
CA THR A 154 17.36 15.59 -1.69
C THR A 154 16.75 15.66 -0.27
N HIS A 155 15.43 15.70 -0.16
CA HIS A 155 14.73 15.58 1.12
C HIS A 155 14.31 14.12 1.33
N ALA A 156 15.31 13.28 1.63
CA ALA A 156 15.06 11.94 2.17
C ALA A 156 16.06 11.54 3.27
N ALA A 157 17.10 12.35 3.53
CA ALA A 157 18.11 12.04 4.54
C ALA A 157 17.91 12.80 5.87
N SER A 158 17.40 14.04 5.86
CA SER A 158 17.29 14.85 7.09
C SER A 158 16.22 14.34 8.07
N ASP A 159 15.16 13.70 7.59
CA ASP A 159 14.05 13.28 8.44
C ASP A 159 14.32 11.95 9.19
N LEU A 160 15.45 11.30 8.92
CA LEU A 160 15.88 10.07 9.61
C LEU A 160 16.81 10.37 10.80
N GLU A 161 17.62 11.44 10.74
CA GLU A 161 18.51 11.82 11.84
C GLU A 161 17.73 12.37 13.05
N ASP A 162 16.62 13.08 12.81
CA ASP A 162 15.75 13.57 13.90
C ASP A 162 15.04 12.44 14.66
N ILE A 163 14.88 11.26 14.05
CA ILE A 163 14.18 10.12 14.66
C ILE A 163 15.09 9.40 15.66
N ASP A 164 16.36 9.18 15.33
CA ASP A 164 17.30 8.56 16.25
C ASP A 164 17.60 9.50 17.44
N VAL A 165 17.70 10.81 17.20
CA VAL A 165 17.90 11.82 18.27
C VAL A 165 16.67 11.93 19.19
N LEU A 166 15.44 11.80 18.67
CA LEU A 166 14.22 11.79 19.49
C LEU A 166 14.03 10.48 20.25
N LEU A 167 14.44 9.35 19.69
CA LEU A 167 14.38 8.06 20.37
C LEU A 167 15.42 7.96 21.49
N ASP A 168 16.65 8.47 21.29
CA ASP A 168 17.69 8.49 22.32
C ASP A 168 17.32 9.38 23.51
N ARG A 169 16.62 10.49 23.27
CA ARG A 169 16.12 11.38 24.33
C ARG A 169 14.97 10.78 25.15
N LEU A 170 14.25 9.80 24.60
CA LEU A 170 13.16 9.10 25.28
C LEU A 170 13.65 7.86 26.04
N THR A 171 14.78 7.27 25.65
CA THR A 171 15.41 6.13 26.33
C THR A 171 16.39 6.56 27.44
N SER A 172 16.89 7.79 27.42
CA SER A 172 17.86 8.31 28.40
C SER A 172 17.24 8.89 29.69
N ASN A 173 15.92 8.82 29.86
CA ASN A 173 15.18 9.30 31.05
C ASN A 173 14.48 8.16 31.83
N VAL A 174 15.03 6.94 31.75
CA VAL A 174 14.72 5.81 32.64
C VAL A 174 16.01 5.38 33.31
#